data_AF-A0AAD9Q7N5-F1
#
_entry.id   AF-A0AAD9Q7N5-F1
#
_cell.length_a   1.000
_cell.length_b   1.000
_cell.length_c   1.000
_cell.angle_alpha   90.00
_cell.angle_beta   90.00
_cell.angle_gamma   90.00
#
_symmetry.space_group_name_H-M   'P 1'
#
loop_
_entity.id
_entity.type
_entity.pdbx_description
1 polymer ?
#
loop_
_entity_poly.entity_id
_entity_poly.type
_entity_poly.pdbx_seq_one_letter_code
_entity_poly.pdbx_strand_id
1 'polypeptide(L)'
;MLHFMLDLMDIITETSKIFQREKLTIPEVSDIIQETTMKLMNLKQHIGKHSKEFYDNLTASKQFGDQKPKLKGAAPAAYKEDNDIKKLLENAISYLQSRFENFKEAPLVYFKIFNFKFWPREQEQLALFGGDDVQCIVDHYKEQLSGNECNKIPQELVALKSYVAHFCGHPLLQVYGELLRDRPVRFQNILVLVDLMLTLSPSTAECERQFSSIKRIKTALRNRLSNDSLQALMRINCDGPSDNDFDPEEAINKWLTSGPEGRHIAGHKVPVPEFQFLIDLQHLLQLQLHLHSVSLKVKQYLQPFLMLKGREKQKKPMLDL
;
A
#
# COMPACT_ATOMS: atom_id res chain seq x y z
N MET A 1 19.81 -9.26 26.40
CA MET A 1 18.70 -8.38 26.02
C MET A 1 18.95 -7.57 24.73
N LEU A 2 20.01 -6.77 24.62
CA LEU A 2 20.23 -5.94 23.41
C LEU A 2 20.33 -6.73 22.11
N HIS A 3 21.09 -7.84 22.08
CA HIS A 3 21.21 -8.70 20.89
C HIS A 3 19.88 -9.38 20.52
N PHE A 4 19.10 -9.79 21.52
CA PHE A 4 17.75 -10.29 21.30
C PHE A 4 16.83 -9.22 20.69
N MET A 5 16.95 -7.96 21.14
CA MET A 5 16.20 -6.86 20.52
C MET A 5 16.59 -6.67 19.06
N LEU A 6 17.85 -6.89 18.67
CA LEU A 6 18.25 -6.88 17.25
C LEU A 6 17.60 -8.02 16.47
N ASP A 7 17.58 -9.24 17.02
CA ASP A 7 16.89 -10.39 16.39
C ASP A 7 15.40 -10.13 16.17
N LEU A 8 14.73 -9.54 17.16
CA LEU A 8 13.34 -9.13 17.04
C LEU A 8 13.17 -8.03 15.99
N MET A 9 14.02 -7.00 16.02
CA MET A 9 13.94 -5.85 15.13
C MET A 9 14.18 -6.25 13.68
N ASP A 10 15.02 -7.23 13.38
CA ASP A 10 15.22 -7.74 12.03
C ASP A 10 13.91 -8.28 11.45
N ILE A 11 13.18 -9.10 12.21
CA ILE A 11 11.88 -9.65 11.81
C ILE A 11 10.87 -8.53 11.60
N ILE A 12 10.71 -7.64 12.57
CA ILE A 12 9.72 -6.55 12.51
C ILE A 12 10.06 -5.55 11.39
N THR A 13 11.34 -5.27 11.16
CA THR A 13 11.79 -4.34 10.11
C THR A 13 11.54 -4.92 8.73
N GLU A 14 11.75 -6.21 8.53
CA GLU A 14 11.42 -6.89 7.27
C GLU A 14 9.93 -6.74 6.95
N THR A 15 9.04 -7.09 7.90
CA THR A 15 7.59 -6.91 7.75
C THR A 15 7.24 -5.45 7.50
N SER A 16 7.80 -4.52 8.27
CA SER A 16 7.55 -3.08 8.11
C SER A 16 7.93 -2.59 6.72
N LYS A 17 9.07 -3.03 6.17
CA LYS A 17 9.50 -2.70 4.81
C LYS A 17 8.51 -3.22 3.77
N ILE A 18 7.93 -4.40 3.95
CA ILE A 18 6.91 -4.94 3.04
C ILE A 18 5.66 -4.04 3.04
N PHE A 19 5.15 -3.66 4.21
CA PHE A 19 4.00 -2.75 4.33
C PHE A 19 4.28 -1.32 3.86
N GLN A 20 5.55 -0.92 3.76
CA GLN A 20 5.94 0.38 3.23
C GLN A 20 6.09 0.39 1.70
N ARG A 21 6.09 -0.77 1.03
CA ARG A 21 6.13 -0.84 -0.44
C ARG A 21 4.80 -0.33 -1.03
N GLU A 22 4.90 0.34 -2.17
CA GLU A 22 3.77 0.93 -2.93
C GLU A 22 2.69 -0.08 -3.39
N LYS A 23 2.95 -1.39 -3.29
CA LYS A 23 2.30 -2.41 -4.12
C LYS A 23 1.73 -3.59 -3.34
N LEU A 24 1.42 -3.40 -2.06
CA LEU A 24 0.83 -4.44 -1.22
C LEU A 24 -0.69 -4.48 -1.40
N THR A 25 -1.23 -5.64 -1.79
CA THR A 25 -2.68 -5.82 -1.94
C THR A 25 -3.33 -6.41 -0.68
N ILE A 26 -4.62 -6.11 -0.47
CA ILE A 26 -5.43 -6.64 0.64
C ILE A 26 -5.27 -8.16 0.85
N PRO A 27 -5.41 -9.02 -0.18
CA PRO A 27 -5.32 -10.47 0.02
C PRO A 27 -3.91 -10.98 0.40
N GLU A 28 -2.85 -10.18 0.23
CA GLU A 28 -1.49 -10.57 0.61
C GLU A 28 -1.15 -10.25 2.09
N VAL A 29 -1.96 -9.40 2.74
CA VAL A 29 -1.72 -8.97 4.13
C VAL A 29 -1.70 -10.16 5.09
N SER A 30 -2.69 -11.05 4.99
CA SER A 30 -2.84 -12.20 5.90
C SER A 30 -1.62 -13.13 5.84
N ASP A 31 -1.08 -13.39 4.64
CA ASP A 31 0.10 -14.24 4.45
C ASP A 31 1.33 -13.62 5.11
N ILE A 32 1.56 -12.32 4.92
CA ILE A 32 2.72 -11.62 5.48
C ILE A 32 2.66 -11.61 7.02
N ILE A 33 1.47 -11.37 7.59
CA ILE A 33 1.28 -11.40 9.04
C ILE A 33 1.47 -12.81 9.59
N GLN A 34 1.01 -13.83 8.87
CA GLN A 34 1.19 -15.22 9.25
C GLN A 34 2.67 -15.63 9.18
N GLU A 35 3.39 -15.26 8.12
CA GLU A 35 4.83 -15.47 7.98
C GLU A 35 5.60 -14.80 9.13
N THR A 36 5.28 -13.54 9.43
CA THR A 36 5.89 -12.79 10.53
C THR A 36 5.64 -13.47 11.88
N THR A 37 4.41 -13.95 12.09
CA THR A 37 4.03 -14.68 13.30
C THR A 37 4.84 -15.97 13.45
N MET A 38 5.02 -16.74 12.37
CA MET A 38 5.86 -17.94 12.38
C MET A 38 7.32 -17.61 12.68
N LYS A 39 7.87 -16.53 12.11
CA LYS A 39 9.24 -16.05 12.41
C LYS A 39 9.41 -15.72 13.90
N LEU A 40 8.43 -15.04 14.51
CA LEU A 40 8.44 -14.73 15.96
C LEU A 40 8.29 -15.98 16.83
N MET A 41 7.43 -16.94 16.43
CA MET A 41 7.30 -18.23 17.11
C MET A 41 8.59 -19.05 17.04
N ASN A 42 9.30 -19.00 15.91
CA ASN A 42 10.62 -19.62 15.78
C ASN A 42 11.62 -18.96 16.73
N LEU A 43 11.67 -17.62 16.79
CA LEU A 43 12.52 -16.88 17.73
C LEU A 43 12.18 -17.19 19.21
N LYS A 44 10.95 -17.60 19.52
CA LYS A 44 10.57 -18.07 20.86
C LYS A 44 11.23 -19.41 21.22
N GLN A 45 11.45 -20.27 20.24
CA GLN A 45 12.00 -21.62 20.42
C GLN A 45 13.52 -21.67 20.20
N HIS A 46 14.05 -20.79 19.37
CA HIS A 46 15.43 -20.82 18.93
C HIS A 46 16.08 -19.46 19.13
N ILE A 47 17.34 -19.48 19.58
CA ILE A 47 18.12 -18.27 19.74
C ILE A 47 18.36 -17.61 18.37
N GLY A 48 18.12 -16.30 18.29
CA GLY A 48 18.33 -15.53 17.08
C GLY A 48 19.82 -15.41 16.72
N LYS A 49 20.08 -14.95 15.49
CA LYS A 49 21.43 -14.84 14.93
C LYS A 49 22.34 -13.94 15.78
N HIS A 50 21.89 -12.72 16.09
CA HIS A 50 22.68 -11.73 16.83
C HIS A 50 22.92 -12.20 18.26
N SER A 51 21.90 -12.78 18.89
CA SER A 51 22.05 -13.37 20.23
C SER A 51 23.04 -14.53 20.21
N LYS A 52 22.96 -15.42 19.22
CA LYS A 52 23.88 -16.55 19.08
C LYS A 52 25.32 -16.07 18.91
N GLU A 53 25.58 -15.15 17.98
CA GLU A 53 26.90 -14.56 17.76
C GLU A 53 27.47 -13.95 19.04
N PHE A 54 26.64 -13.29 19.85
CA PHE A 54 27.05 -12.76 21.16
C PHE A 54 27.46 -13.86 22.15
N TYR A 55 26.64 -14.91 22.33
CA TYR A 55 26.96 -15.99 23.27
C TYR A 55 28.16 -16.83 22.83
N ASP A 56 28.30 -17.08 21.52
CA ASP A 56 29.45 -17.81 20.96
C ASP A 56 30.75 -17.03 21.22
N ASN A 57 30.75 -15.71 20.96
CA ASN A 57 31.91 -14.84 21.23
C ASN A 57 32.26 -14.76 22.72
N LEU A 58 31.24 -14.64 23.58
CA LEU A 58 31.41 -14.59 25.03
C LEU A 58 32.02 -15.89 25.58
N THR A 59 31.60 -17.03 25.05
CA THR A 59 32.07 -18.36 25.46
C THR A 59 33.49 -18.64 24.96
N ALA A 60 33.80 -18.26 23.72
CA ALA A 60 35.08 -18.54 23.08
C ALA A 60 36.22 -17.60 23.53
N SER A 61 35.94 -16.29 23.64
CA SER A 61 36.98 -15.26 23.78
C SER A 61 36.95 -14.49 25.11
N LYS A 62 35.87 -14.66 25.91
CA LYS A 62 35.52 -13.79 27.05
C LYS A 62 35.58 -12.30 26.71
N GLN A 63 35.43 -11.97 25.43
CA GLN A 63 35.53 -10.64 24.86
C GLN A 63 34.38 -10.42 23.88
N PHE A 64 33.96 -9.17 23.76
CA PHE A 64 33.02 -8.74 22.73
C PHE A 64 33.57 -7.45 22.14
N GLY A 65 34.02 -7.50 20.88
CA GLY A 65 34.88 -6.46 20.31
C GLY A 65 36.16 -6.28 21.15
N ASP A 66 36.53 -5.03 21.45
CA ASP A 66 37.69 -4.71 22.29
C ASP A 66 37.42 -4.78 23.79
N GLN A 67 36.19 -5.15 24.20
CA GLN A 67 35.78 -5.14 25.61
C GLN A 67 35.84 -6.53 26.22
N LYS A 68 36.33 -6.62 27.47
CA LYS A 68 36.29 -7.81 28.34
C LYS A 68 35.14 -7.67 29.34
N PRO A 69 33.90 -8.04 29.00
CA PRO A 69 32.79 -7.92 29.93
C PRO A 69 32.99 -8.85 31.13
N LYS A 70 33.00 -8.28 32.34
CA LYS A 70 32.86 -9.05 33.59
C LYS A 70 31.37 -9.28 33.83
N LEU A 71 30.89 -10.49 33.58
CA LEU A 71 29.54 -10.88 33.97
C LEU A 71 29.45 -10.86 35.51
N LYS A 72 28.59 -10.00 36.05
CA LYS A 72 28.22 -10.01 37.48
C LYS A 72 26.80 -10.59 37.59
N GLY A 73 26.63 -11.60 38.42
CA GLY A 73 25.32 -12.23 38.71
C GLY A 73 25.28 -13.73 38.43
N ALA A 74 24.15 -14.36 38.75
CA ALA A 74 23.87 -15.73 38.38
C ALA A 74 23.90 -15.89 36.85
N ALA A 75 24.24 -17.08 36.36
CA ALA A 75 24.16 -17.38 34.94
C ALA A 75 22.75 -17.06 34.43
N PRO A 76 22.59 -16.40 33.27
CA PRO A 76 21.27 -16.18 32.68
C PRO A 76 20.55 -17.52 32.59
N ALA A 77 19.23 -17.52 32.82
CA ALA A 77 18.41 -18.66 32.49
C ALA A 77 18.69 -19.07 31.04
N ALA A 78 18.56 -20.37 30.72
CA ALA A 78 18.68 -20.80 29.33
C ALA A 78 17.74 -19.94 28.47
N TYR A 79 18.11 -19.60 27.24
CA TYR A 79 17.31 -18.71 26.38
C TYR A 79 15.81 -19.10 26.32
N LYS A 80 15.52 -20.41 26.32
CA LYS A 80 14.18 -21.00 26.35
C LYS A 80 13.43 -20.87 27.69
N GLU A 81 14.09 -20.42 28.74
CA GLU A 81 13.58 -20.30 30.11
C GLU A 81 13.47 -18.83 30.54
N ASP A 82 13.99 -17.90 29.74
CA ASP A 82 13.87 -16.46 29.98
C ASP A 82 12.42 -16.00 29.81
N ASN A 83 11.78 -15.68 30.93
CA ASN A 83 10.38 -15.26 30.98
C ASN A 83 10.15 -13.88 30.36
N ASP A 84 11.13 -12.98 30.41
CA ASP A 84 10.99 -11.64 29.84
C ASP A 84 11.00 -11.70 28.31
N ILE A 85 11.90 -12.51 27.73
CA ILE A 85 11.94 -12.78 26.29
C ILE A 85 10.63 -13.40 25.82
N LYS A 86 10.14 -14.43 26.52
CA LYS A 86 8.86 -15.09 26.18
C LYS A 86 7.70 -14.11 26.20
N LYS A 87 7.56 -13.35 27.28
CA LYS A 87 6.47 -12.39 27.45
C LYS A 87 6.53 -11.30 26.39
N LEU A 88 7.73 -10.83 26.03
CA LEU A 88 7.89 -9.82 25.00
C LEU A 88 7.47 -10.35 23.62
N LEU A 89 7.85 -11.58 23.26
CA LEU A 89 7.44 -12.22 22.01
C LEU A 89 5.93 -12.50 21.96
N GLU A 90 5.33 -12.97 23.05
CA GLU A 90 3.88 -13.19 23.16
C GLU A 90 3.10 -11.87 22.99
N ASN A 91 3.58 -10.79 23.61
CA ASN A 91 3.00 -9.47 23.43
C ASN A 91 3.16 -8.95 22.00
N ALA A 92 4.31 -9.19 21.36
CA ALA A 92 4.53 -8.80 19.96
C ALA A 92 3.61 -9.56 19.00
N ILE A 93 3.46 -10.88 19.17
CA ILE A 93 2.58 -11.72 18.36
C ILE A 93 1.12 -11.30 18.54
N SER A 94 0.65 -11.19 19.79
CA SER A 94 -0.74 -10.81 20.08
C SER A 94 -1.07 -9.42 19.55
N TYR A 95 -0.14 -8.46 19.66
CA TYR A 95 -0.30 -7.13 19.07
C TYR A 95 -0.40 -7.18 17.54
N LEU A 96 0.48 -7.94 16.86
CA LEU A 96 0.43 -8.09 15.41
C LEU A 96 -0.88 -8.72 14.96
N GLN A 97 -1.33 -9.79 15.61
CA GLN A 97 -2.59 -10.46 15.27
C GLN A 97 -3.78 -9.52 15.47
N SER A 98 -3.88 -8.88 16.64
CA SER A 98 -4.97 -7.95 16.94
C SER A 98 -5.00 -6.75 16.00
N ARG A 99 -3.83 -6.24 15.58
CA ARG A 99 -3.74 -5.08 14.68
C ARG A 99 -4.32 -5.34 13.29
N PHE A 100 -4.25 -6.58 12.81
CA PHE A 100 -4.65 -6.96 11.45
C PHE A 100 -5.85 -7.93 11.42
N GLU A 101 -6.57 -8.06 12.54
CA GLU A 101 -7.71 -8.99 12.66
C GLU A 101 -8.82 -8.67 11.64
N ASN A 102 -9.04 -7.40 11.34
CA ASN A 102 -10.01 -6.93 10.35
C ASN A 102 -9.80 -7.50 8.94
N PHE A 103 -8.57 -7.90 8.58
CA PHE A 103 -8.30 -8.52 7.27
C PHE A 103 -8.80 -9.97 7.18
N LYS A 104 -9.17 -10.58 8.31
CA LYS A 104 -9.79 -11.91 8.37
C LYS A 104 -11.32 -11.84 8.35
N GLU A 105 -11.89 -10.64 8.42
CA GLU A 105 -13.32 -10.40 8.45
C GLU A 105 -13.87 -10.03 7.07
N ALA A 106 -15.18 -10.16 6.89
CA ALA A 106 -15.88 -9.72 5.70
C ALA A 106 -15.87 -8.17 5.60
N PRO A 107 -15.75 -7.59 4.39
CA PRO A 107 -15.58 -8.26 3.10
C PRO A 107 -14.11 -8.53 2.73
N LEU A 108 -13.14 -8.07 3.54
CA LEU A 108 -11.71 -8.05 3.20
C LEU A 108 -11.14 -9.46 2.93
N VAL A 109 -11.54 -10.44 3.74
CA VAL A 109 -11.09 -11.84 3.59
C VAL A 109 -11.50 -12.44 2.25
N TYR A 110 -12.62 -12.01 1.67
CA TYR A 110 -13.16 -12.56 0.44
C TYR A 110 -12.43 -12.05 -0.81
N PHE A 111 -11.70 -10.94 -0.74
CA PHE A 111 -10.88 -10.46 -1.87
C PHE A 111 -9.75 -11.42 -2.27
N LYS A 112 -9.48 -12.47 -1.47
CA LYS A 112 -8.62 -13.59 -1.86
C LYS A 112 -9.02 -14.23 -3.20
N ILE A 113 -10.30 -14.14 -3.61
CA ILE A 113 -10.78 -14.67 -4.90
C ILE A 113 -10.07 -14.05 -6.11
N PHE A 114 -9.55 -12.82 -5.97
CA PHE A 114 -8.81 -12.16 -7.04
C PHE A 114 -7.31 -12.45 -7.00
N ASN A 115 -6.79 -13.04 -5.92
CA ASN A 115 -5.40 -13.43 -5.87
C ASN A 115 -5.23 -14.86 -6.37
N PHE A 116 -4.80 -14.98 -7.63
CA PHE A 116 -4.61 -16.24 -8.32
C PHE A 116 -3.53 -17.16 -7.71
N LYS A 117 -2.71 -16.68 -6.77
CA LYS A 117 -1.80 -17.53 -5.97
C LYS A 117 -2.57 -18.52 -5.09
N PHE A 118 -3.80 -18.20 -4.71
CA PHE A 118 -4.66 -19.04 -3.85
C PHE A 118 -5.59 -19.97 -4.64
N TRP A 119 -5.55 -19.92 -5.97
CA TRP A 119 -6.48 -20.68 -6.78
C TRP A 119 -6.13 -22.17 -6.80
N PRO A 120 -7.14 -23.05 -6.70
CA PRO A 120 -6.95 -24.48 -6.92
C PRO A 120 -6.34 -24.75 -8.30
N ARG A 121 -5.43 -25.73 -8.38
CA ARG A 121 -4.83 -26.16 -9.65
C ARG A 121 -5.76 -27.02 -10.49
N GLU A 122 -6.68 -27.71 -9.83
CA GLU A 122 -7.69 -28.54 -10.49
C GLU A 122 -8.83 -27.68 -11.04
N GLN A 123 -9.19 -27.91 -12.31
CA GLN A 123 -10.18 -27.08 -13.01
C GLN A 123 -11.57 -27.14 -12.39
N GLU A 124 -12.00 -28.30 -11.92
CA GLU A 124 -13.31 -28.50 -11.29
C GLU A 124 -13.41 -27.72 -9.97
N GLN A 125 -12.36 -27.80 -9.14
CA GLN A 125 -12.28 -27.03 -7.91
C GLN A 125 -12.20 -25.52 -8.19
N LEU A 126 -11.42 -25.11 -9.21
CA LEU A 126 -11.33 -23.72 -9.62
C LEU A 126 -12.67 -23.18 -10.13
N ALA A 127 -13.47 -23.99 -10.84
CA ALA A 127 -14.78 -23.57 -11.32
C ALA A 127 -15.72 -23.18 -10.17
N LEU A 128 -15.69 -23.94 -9.08
CA LEU A 128 -16.50 -23.70 -7.87
C LEU A 128 -15.91 -22.66 -6.92
N PHE A 129 -14.59 -22.42 -6.98
CA PHE A 129 -13.90 -21.52 -6.06
C PHE A 129 -14.41 -20.07 -6.14
N GLY A 130 -14.73 -19.49 -4.98
CA GLY A 130 -15.01 -18.07 -4.81
C GLY A 130 -16.43 -17.62 -5.18
N GLY A 131 -17.36 -18.54 -5.48
CA GLY A 131 -18.75 -18.20 -5.80
C GLY A 131 -19.50 -17.55 -4.62
N ASP A 132 -19.44 -18.15 -3.43
CA ASP A 132 -20.05 -17.58 -2.23
C ASP A 132 -19.31 -16.31 -1.77
N ASP A 133 -17.97 -16.33 -1.86
CA ASP A 133 -17.10 -15.21 -1.52
C ASP A 133 -17.44 -13.96 -2.35
N VAL A 134 -17.62 -14.10 -3.67
CA VAL A 134 -17.98 -12.95 -4.53
C VAL A 134 -19.38 -12.43 -4.21
N GLN A 135 -20.33 -13.32 -3.87
CA GLN A 135 -21.67 -12.92 -3.47
C GLN A 135 -21.63 -12.11 -2.18
N CYS A 136 -20.83 -12.53 -1.18
CA CYS A 136 -20.64 -11.77 0.05
C CYS A 136 -20.04 -10.37 -0.19
N ILE A 137 -19.12 -10.22 -1.15
CA ILE A 137 -18.59 -8.90 -1.52
C ILE A 137 -19.68 -8.04 -2.18
N VAL A 138 -20.45 -8.61 -3.11
CA VAL A 138 -21.56 -7.92 -3.78
C VAL A 138 -22.61 -7.47 -2.77
N ASP A 139 -23.00 -8.34 -1.83
CA ASP A 139 -23.99 -8.04 -0.81
C ASP A 139 -23.52 -6.92 0.13
N HIS A 140 -22.23 -6.88 0.46
CA HIS A 140 -21.63 -5.83 1.28
C HIS A 140 -21.65 -4.47 0.56
N TYR A 141 -21.40 -4.44 -0.75
CA TYR A 141 -21.33 -3.21 -1.55
C TYR A 141 -22.60 -2.92 -2.37
N LYS A 142 -23.73 -3.57 -2.06
CA LYS A 142 -24.97 -3.51 -2.85
C LYS A 142 -25.56 -2.10 -2.98
N GLU A 143 -25.33 -1.23 -2.01
CA GLU A 143 -25.86 0.15 -2.02
C GLU A 143 -25.07 1.05 -2.97
N GLN A 144 -23.83 0.67 -3.26
CA GLN A 144 -22.92 1.41 -4.11
C GLN A 144 -22.79 0.78 -5.51
N LEU A 145 -23.26 -0.46 -5.68
CA LEU A 145 -23.35 -1.16 -6.96
C LEU A 145 -24.75 -0.95 -7.58
N SER A 146 -24.79 -0.86 -8.90
CA SER A 146 -26.05 -0.89 -9.65
C SER A 146 -26.67 -2.29 -9.61
N GLY A 147 -28.00 -2.39 -9.74
CA GLY A 147 -28.67 -3.70 -9.78
C GLY A 147 -28.17 -4.61 -10.92
N ASN A 148 -27.70 -4.03 -12.03
CA ASN A 148 -27.06 -4.78 -13.11
C ASN A 148 -25.69 -5.34 -12.69
N GLU A 149 -24.87 -4.55 -11.98
CA GLU A 149 -23.57 -5.00 -11.46
C GLU A 149 -23.76 -6.14 -10.46
N CYS A 150 -24.70 -6.01 -9.51
CA CYS A 150 -24.97 -7.05 -8.51
C CYS A 150 -25.29 -8.42 -9.13
N ASN A 151 -26.03 -8.43 -10.24
CA ASN A 151 -26.40 -9.68 -10.92
C ASN A 151 -25.28 -10.22 -11.83
N LYS A 152 -24.50 -9.35 -12.47
CA LYS A 152 -23.49 -9.76 -13.47
C LYS A 152 -22.13 -10.12 -12.85
N ILE A 153 -21.75 -9.48 -11.74
CA ILE A 153 -20.45 -9.74 -11.09
C ILE A 153 -20.24 -11.23 -10.79
N PRO A 154 -21.18 -11.96 -10.16
CA PRO A 154 -21.01 -13.40 -9.91
C PRO A 154 -20.89 -14.23 -11.19
N GLN A 155 -21.61 -13.84 -12.26
CA GLN A 155 -21.58 -14.52 -13.56
C GLN A 155 -20.25 -14.31 -14.30
N GLU A 156 -19.68 -13.10 -14.18
CA GLU A 156 -18.40 -12.74 -14.81
C GLU A 156 -17.20 -13.39 -14.11
N LEU A 157 -17.33 -13.86 -12.86
CA LEU A 157 -16.22 -14.45 -12.11
C LEU A 157 -15.62 -15.67 -12.82
N VAL A 158 -16.43 -16.58 -13.35
CA VAL A 158 -15.92 -17.78 -14.04
C VAL A 158 -15.14 -17.39 -15.30
N ALA A 159 -15.65 -16.41 -16.04
CA ALA A 159 -14.99 -15.88 -17.23
C ALA A 159 -13.66 -15.19 -16.90
N LEU A 160 -13.63 -14.42 -15.79
CA LEU A 160 -12.42 -13.78 -15.29
C LEU A 160 -11.38 -14.84 -14.87
N LYS A 161 -11.79 -15.87 -14.13
CA LYS A 161 -10.91 -16.97 -13.71
C LYS A 161 -10.25 -17.65 -14.91
N SER A 162 -11.03 -17.98 -15.93
CA SER A 162 -10.52 -18.58 -17.16
C SER A 162 -9.51 -17.68 -17.88
N TYR A 163 -9.75 -16.36 -17.93
CA TYR A 163 -8.84 -15.42 -18.57
C TYR A 163 -7.53 -15.27 -17.77
N VAL A 164 -7.63 -14.95 -16.49
CA VAL A 164 -6.49 -14.65 -15.60
C VAL A 164 -5.63 -15.89 -15.33
N ALA A 165 -6.19 -17.10 -15.40
CA ALA A 165 -5.44 -18.35 -15.21
C ALA A 165 -4.21 -18.48 -16.13
N HIS A 166 -4.27 -17.90 -17.34
CA HIS A 166 -3.13 -17.90 -18.27
C HIS A 166 -1.94 -17.05 -17.78
N PHE A 167 -2.20 -16.15 -16.83
CA PHE A 167 -1.23 -15.17 -16.32
C PHE A 167 -0.80 -15.45 -14.88
N CYS A 168 -1.10 -16.62 -14.31
CA CYS A 168 -0.78 -16.96 -12.91
C CYS A 168 0.73 -16.86 -12.54
N GLY A 169 1.63 -16.81 -13.53
CA GLY A 169 3.06 -16.58 -13.33
C GLY A 169 3.49 -15.10 -13.30
N HIS A 170 2.59 -14.18 -13.62
CA HIS A 170 2.87 -12.74 -13.68
C HIS A 170 2.53 -12.05 -12.34
N PRO A 171 3.10 -10.85 -12.07
CA PRO A 171 2.69 -10.05 -10.93
C PRO A 171 1.21 -9.65 -10.98
N LEU A 172 0.48 -9.87 -9.88
CA LEU A 172 -0.95 -9.58 -9.73
C LEU A 172 -1.35 -8.18 -10.25
N LEU A 173 -0.59 -7.16 -9.83
CA LEU A 173 -0.82 -5.77 -10.21
C LEU A 173 -0.61 -5.51 -11.71
N GLN A 174 0.30 -6.24 -12.35
CA GLN A 174 0.52 -6.08 -13.78
C GLN A 174 -0.70 -6.60 -14.55
N VAL A 175 -1.14 -7.83 -14.24
CA VAL A 175 -2.27 -8.48 -14.92
C VAL A 175 -3.55 -7.65 -14.78
N TYR A 176 -3.88 -7.24 -13.55
CA TYR A 176 -5.07 -6.42 -13.34
C TYR A 176 -4.89 -4.98 -13.82
N GLY A 177 -3.68 -4.43 -13.82
CA GLY A 177 -3.39 -3.12 -14.37
C GLY A 177 -3.65 -3.05 -15.89
N GLU A 178 -3.26 -4.09 -16.62
CA GLU A 178 -3.56 -4.24 -18.05
C GLU A 178 -5.08 -4.40 -18.27
N LEU A 179 -5.73 -5.25 -17.48
CA LEU A 179 -7.18 -5.48 -17.60
C LEU A 179 -8.02 -4.23 -17.28
N LEU A 180 -7.61 -3.44 -16.28
CA LEU A 180 -8.27 -2.19 -15.91
C LEU A 180 -7.98 -1.04 -16.87
N ARG A 181 -6.88 -1.11 -17.63
CA ARG A 181 -6.57 -0.17 -18.71
C ARG A 181 -7.49 -0.39 -19.90
N ASP A 182 -7.65 -1.65 -20.31
CA ASP A 182 -8.42 -1.99 -21.51
C ASP A 182 -9.93 -2.07 -21.25
N ARG A 183 -10.33 -2.35 -20.00
CA ARG A 183 -11.74 -2.52 -19.54
C ARG A 183 -12.62 -3.26 -20.55
N PRO A 184 -12.29 -4.50 -20.91
CA PRO A 184 -13.08 -5.27 -21.87
C PRO A 184 -14.51 -5.45 -21.36
N VAL A 185 -15.48 -5.29 -22.27
CA VAL A 185 -16.93 -5.37 -21.97
C VAL A 185 -17.30 -6.68 -21.25
N ARG A 186 -16.59 -7.77 -21.56
CA ARG A 186 -16.77 -9.09 -20.94
C ARG A 186 -16.60 -9.11 -19.42
N PHE A 187 -15.81 -8.19 -18.85
CA PHE A 187 -15.48 -8.14 -17.42
C PHE A 187 -15.87 -6.80 -16.77
N GLN A 188 -16.71 -6.01 -17.45
CA GLN A 188 -16.96 -4.62 -17.06
C GLN A 188 -17.48 -4.49 -15.63
N ASN A 189 -18.32 -5.43 -15.17
CA ASN A 189 -18.95 -5.35 -13.85
C ASN A 189 -18.00 -5.88 -12.77
N ILE A 190 -17.36 -7.04 -12.98
CA ILE A 190 -16.43 -7.61 -11.99
C ILE A 190 -15.16 -6.76 -11.82
N LEU A 191 -14.74 -6.03 -12.85
CA LEU A 191 -13.61 -5.11 -12.77
C LEU A 191 -13.83 -3.98 -11.75
N VAL A 192 -15.08 -3.66 -11.38
CA VAL A 192 -15.34 -2.71 -10.30
C VAL A 192 -14.83 -3.23 -8.97
N LEU A 193 -14.98 -4.53 -8.69
CA LEU A 193 -14.45 -5.15 -7.47
C LEU A 193 -12.93 -5.26 -7.50
N VAL A 194 -12.34 -5.53 -8.67
CA VAL A 194 -10.87 -5.53 -8.84
C VAL A 194 -10.30 -4.13 -8.60
N ASP A 195 -10.91 -3.10 -9.18
CA ASP A 195 -10.53 -1.69 -9.00
C ASP A 195 -10.64 -1.30 -7.52
N LEU A 196 -11.71 -1.71 -6.85
CA LEU A 196 -11.89 -1.52 -5.41
C LEU A 196 -10.77 -2.18 -4.61
N MET A 197 -10.46 -3.46 -4.87
CA MET A 197 -9.38 -4.19 -4.20
C MET A 197 -8.04 -3.48 -4.34
N LEU A 198 -7.70 -3.02 -5.55
CA LEU A 198 -6.43 -2.35 -5.82
C LEU A 198 -6.36 -0.94 -5.25
N THR A 199 -7.51 -0.30 -5.00
CA THR A 199 -7.55 1.02 -4.39
C THR A 199 -7.51 0.98 -2.87
N LEU A 200 -7.90 -0.13 -2.25
CA LEU A 200 -7.78 -0.32 -0.81
C LEU A 200 -6.29 -0.52 -0.44
N SER A 201 -5.68 0.48 0.18
CA SER A 201 -4.31 0.36 0.69
C SER A 201 -4.32 -0.16 2.14
N PRO A 202 -3.56 -1.24 2.44
CA PRO A 202 -3.40 -1.73 3.80
C PRO A 202 -2.42 -0.90 4.64
N SER A 203 -1.84 0.17 4.09
CA SER A 203 -0.78 0.96 4.72
C SER A 203 -0.97 2.48 4.54
N THR A 204 -0.63 3.24 5.58
CA THR A 204 -0.60 4.71 5.53
C THR A 204 0.75 5.26 5.06
N ALA A 205 1.72 4.39 4.73
CA ALA A 205 3.06 4.80 4.34
C ALA A 205 3.06 5.70 3.11
N GLU A 206 2.15 5.46 2.16
CA GLU A 206 1.90 6.37 1.04
C GLU A 206 1.54 7.76 1.56
N CYS A 207 0.46 7.86 2.34
CA CYS A 207 -0.02 9.13 2.88
C CYS A 207 1.10 9.90 3.59
N GLU A 208 1.93 9.22 4.37
CA GLU A 208 3.09 9.80 5.05
C GLU A 208 4.15 10.34 4.09
N ARG A 209 4.44 9.62 2.99
CA ARG A 209 5.30 10.11 1.90
C ARG A 209 4.70 11.36 1.25
N GLN A 210 3.41 11.34 0.92
CA GLN A 210 2.75 12.52 0.34
C GLN A 210 2.76 13.71 1.29
N PHE A 211 2.52 13.53 2.60
CA PHE A 211 2.65 14.61 3.58
C PHE A 211 4.10 15.13 3.68
N SER A 212 5.08 14.25 3.56
CA SER A 212 6.50 14.64 3.52
C SER A 212 6.83 15.44 2.27
N SER A 213 6.28 15.07 1.10
CA SER A 213 6.36 15.87 -0.13
C SER A 213 5.71 17.25 0.03
N ILE A 214 4.53 17.33 0.65
CA ILE A 214 3.87 18.61 0.95
C ILE A 214 4.78 19.49 1.83
N LYS A 215 5.43 18.93 2.85
CA LYS A 215 6.36 19.68 3.71
C LYS A 215 7.59 20.20 2.95
N ARG A 216 8.09 19.44 1.97
CA ARG A 216 9.19 19.88 1.09
C ARG A 216 8.75 21.01 0.17
N ILE A 217 7.52 20.95 -0.36
CA ILE A 217 6.97 21.97 -1.25
C ILE A 217 6.60 23.24 -0.46
N LYS A 218 5.88 23.10 0.66
CA LYS A 218 5.48 24.21 1.54
C LYS A 218 6.58 24.48 2.55
N THR A 219 7.56 25.27 2.14
CA THR A 219 8.59 25.81 3.05
C THR A 219 8.12 27.08 3.74
N ALA A 220 8.86 27.54 4.75
CA ALA A 220 8.59 28.82 5.43
C ALA A 220 8.56 30.01 4.45
N LEU A 221 9.39 29.98 3.41
CA LEU A 221 9.47 31.00 2.36
C LEU A 221 8.38 30.83 1.27
N ARG A 222 7.73 29.66 1.20
CA ARG A 222 6.72 29.31 0.21
C ARG A 222 5.36 28.98 0.85
N ASN A 223 4.99 29.74 1.89
CA ASN A 223 3.79 29.48 2.69
C ASN A 223 2.48 30.03 2.07
N ARG A 224 2.55 30.87 1.02
CA ARG A 224 1.39 31.49 0.34
C ARG A 224 0.93 30.78 -0.94
N LEU A 225 1.31 29.52 -1.15
CA LEU A 225 0.82 28.72 -2.28
C LEU A 225 -0.70 28.58 -2.23
N SER A 226 -1.38 28.85 -3.36
CA SER A 226 -2.77 28.45 -3.54
C SER A 226 -2.90 26.92 -3.53
N ASN A 227 -4.10 26.42 -3.24
CA ASN A 227 -4.36 24.98 -3.27
C ASN A 227 -4.10 24.39 -4.67
N ASP A 228 -4.49 25.10 -5.73
CA ASP A 228 -4.26 24.66 -7.11
C ASP A 228 -2.77 24.55 -7.43
N SER A 229 -1.97 25.54 -7.01
CA SER A 229 -0.52 25.51 -7.20
C SER A 229 0.12 24.36 -6.43
N LEU A 230 -0.32 24.14 -5.19
CA LEU A 230 0.17 23.04 -4.38
C LEU A 230 -0.18 21.67 -5.00
N GLN A 231 -1.41 21.50 -5.48
CA GLN A 231 -1.85 20.28 -6.14
C GLN A 231 -1.06 20.03 -7.43
N ALA A 232 -0.83 21.05 -8.25
CA ALA A 232 -0.02 20.93 -9.45
C ALA A 232 1.42 20.48 -9.13
N LEU A 233 2.05 21.08 -8.12
CA LEU A 233 3.40 20.69 -7.68
C LEU A 233 3.45 19.28 -7.09
N MET A 234 2.42 18.91 -6.33
CA MET A 234 2.29 17.54 -5.81
C MET A 234 2.16 16.53 -6.94
N ARG A 235 1.37 16.83 -7.99
CA ARG A 235 1.22 15.97 -9.16
C ARG A 235 2.54 15.81 -9.91
N ILE A 236 3.28 16.90 -10.12
CA ILE A 236 4.62 16.85 -10.73
C ILE A 236 5.56 16.01 -9.86
N ASN A 237 5.53 16.20 -8.54
CA ASN A 237 6.42 15.48 -7.63
C ASN A 237 6.09 13.99 -7.48
N CYS A 238 4.82 13.59 -7.62
CA CYS A 238 4.39 12.21 -7.45
C CYS A 238 4.33 11.42 -8.76
N ASP A 239 3.84 12.05 -9.83
CA ASP A 239 3.52 11.40 -11.10
C ASP A 239 4.38 11.91 -12.26
N GLY A 240 5.23 12.91 -12.02
CA GLY A 240 6.09 13.49 -13.05
C GLY A 240 7.23 12.55 -13.47
N PRO A 241 7.78 12.74 -14.68
CA PRO A 241 8.97 12.02 -15.11
C PRO A 241 10.17 12.37 -14.22
N SER A 242 11.20 11.51 -14.26
CA SER A 242 12.46 11.82 -13.58
C SER A 242 13.11 13.06 -14.21
N ASP A 243 14.01 13.72 -13.47
CA ASP A 243 14.73 14.90 -13.97
C ASP A 243 15.45 14.63 -15.32
N ASN A 244 15.86 13.38 -15.57
CA ASN A 244 16.53 12.97 -16.81
C ASN A 244 15.56 12.70 -17.97
N ASP A 245 14.31 12.34 -17.66
CA ASP A 245 13.28 11.99 -18.64
C ASP A 245 12.31 13.14 -18.90
N PHE A 246 12.47 14.26 -18.19
CA PHE A 246 11.61 15.42 -18.33
C PHE A 246 11.91 16.18 -19.62
N ASP A 247 10.95 16.19 -20.53
CA ASP A 247 10.98 17.03 -21.73
C ASP A 247 10.30 18.39 -21.46
N PRO A 248 11.06 19.51 -21.47
CA PRO A 248 10.51 20.83 -21.21
C PRO A 248 9.78 21.44 -22.41
N GLU A 249 9.90 20.88 -23.62
CA GLU A 249 9.49 21.53 -24.87
C GLU A 249 7.99 21.82 -24.90
N GLU A 250 7.15 20.86 -24.51
CA GLU A 250 5.69 21.03 -24.45
C GLU A 250 5.29 22.13 -23.45
N ALA A 251 5.94 22.14 -22.27
CA ALA A 251 5.67 23.12 -21.23
C ALA A 251 6.07 24.54 -21.67
N ILE A 252 7.22 24.67 -22.34
CA ILE A 252 7.70 25.94 -22.91
C ILE A 252 6.72 26.43 -24.00
N ASN A 253 6.35 25.56 -24.93
CA ASN A 253 5.41 25.90 -26.02
C ASN A 253 4.05 26.36 -25.47
N LYS A 254 3.51 25.63 -24.49
CA LYS A 254 2.26 26.02 -23.82
C LYS A 254 2.39 27.34 -23.06
N TRP A 255 3.52 27.58 -22.41
CA TRP A 255 3.78 28.85 -21.75
C TRP A 255 3.84 30.01 -22.75
N LEU A 256 4.54 29.86 -23.87
CA LEU A 256 4.66 30.88 -24.92
C LEU A 256 3.31 31.26 -25.55
N THR A 257 2.42 30.29 -25.69
CA THR A 257 1.13 30.41 -26.41
C THR A 257 -0.07 30.74 -25.52
N SER A 258 0.03 30.58 -24.20
CA SER A 258 -1.08 30.78 -23.25
C SER A 258 -1.48 32.24 -22.95
N GLY A 259 -0.80 33.23 -23.53
CA GLY A 259 -1.16 34.65 -23.39
C GLY A 259 -2.23 35.07 -24.41
N PRO A 260 -3.12 36.04 -24.09
CA PRO A 260 -4.18 36.50 -25.00
C PRO A 260 -3.70 36.95 -26.38
N GLU A 261 -2.44 37.40 -26.49
CA GLU A 261 -1.82 37.87 -27.73
C GLU A 261 -0.54 37.11 -28.12
N GLY A 262 -0.24 35.99 -27.43
CA GLY A 262 1.09 35.38 -27.42
C GLY A 262 2.07 36.14 -26.51
N ARG A 263 3.08 35.46 -25.95
CA ARG A 263 4.09 36.14 -25.13
C ARG A 263 5.13 36.84 -26.01
N HIS A 264 5.62 37.99 -25.54
CA HIS A 264 6.73 38.69 -26.17
C HIS A 264 8.03 38.34 -25.45
N ILE A 265 9.07 37.96 -26.20
CA ILE A 265 10.43 37.79 -25.69
C ILE A 265 11.30 38.88 -26.34
N ALA A 266 11.98 39.68 -25.51
CA ALA A 266 12.79 40.81 -25.97
C ALA A 266 12.05 41.75 -26.95
N GLY A 267 10.77 42.03 -26.67
CA GLY A 267 9.93 42.92 -27.49
C GLY A 267 9.31 42.29 -28.73
N HIS A 268 9.71 41.07 -29.13
CA HIS A 268 9.22 40.40 -30.32
C HIS A 268 8.15 39.36 -29.98
N LYS A 269 7.08 39.30 -30.78
CA LYS A 269 6.03 38.30 -30.65
C LYS A 269 6.58 36.93 -31.08
N VAL A 270 6.47 35.93 -30.21
CA VAL A 270 6.95 34.58 -30.52
C VAL A 270 5.95 33.88 -31.44
N PRO A 271 6.38 33.30 -32.58
CA PRO A 271 5.50 32.55 -33.47
C PRO A 271 4.91 31.34 -32.74
N VAL A 272 3.60 31.14 -32.87
CA VAL A 272 2.93 29.94 -32.35
C VAL A 272 3.27 28.77 -33.29
N PRO A 273 3.88 27.67 -32.80
CA PRO A 273 4.13 26.50 -33.65
C PRO A 273 2.80 25.89 -34.11
N GLU A 274 2.62 25.70 -35.42
CA GLU A 274 1.51 24.92 -35.97
C GLU A 274 1.78 23.42 -35.76
N PHE A 275 1.38 22.87 -34.61
CA PHE A 275 1.32 21.42 -34.43
C PHE A 275 -0.10 20.96 -34.10
N GLN A 276 -0.64 20.19 -35.03
CA GLN A 276 -1.95 19.56 -34.98
C GLN A 276 -1.89 18.28 -34.13
N PHE A 277 -1.95 18.39 -32.80
CA PHE A 277 -2.15 17.22 -31.93
C PHE A 277 -3.39 17.39 -31.06
N LEU A 278 -4.51 16.96 -31.63
CA LEU A 278 -5.86 16.99 -31.03
C LEU A 278 -6.24 15.64 -30.38
N ILE A 279 -5.26 14.82 -29.96
CA ILE A 279 -5.55 13.44 -29.52
C ILE A 279 -5.16 13.17 -28.05
N ASP A 280 -4.19 13.86 -27.45
CA ASP A 280 -3.74 13.50 -26.09
C ASP A 280 -4.53 14.14 -24.93
N LEU A 281 -5.19 15.28 -25.16
CA LEU A 281 -6.00 15.92 -24.11
C LEU A 281 -7.26 15.12 -23.78
N GLN A 282 -7.80 14.34 -24.72
CA GLN A 282 -8.99 13.51 -24.49
C GLN A 282 -8.64 12.27 -23.65
N HIS A 283 -7.44 11.69 -23.84
CA HIS A 283 -6.92 10.59 -23.05
C HIS A 283 -6.54 11.04 -21.62
N LEU A 284 -5.96 12.25 -21.46
CA LEU A 284 -5.67 12.84 -20.16
C LEU A 284 -6.92 13.31 -19.40
N LEU A 285 -7.95 13.80 -20.11
CA LEU A 285 -9.27 14.06 -19.51
C LEU A 285 -9.98 12.77 -19.11
N GLN A 286 -9.88 11.69 -19.88
CA GLN A 286 -10.40 10.38 -19.48
C GLN A 286 -9.68 9.83 -18.26
N LEU A 287 -8.34 9.93 -18.16
CA LEU A 287 -7.59 9.54 -16.96
C LEU A 287 -7.90 10.44 -15.75
N GLN A 288 -8.11 11.75 -15.94
CA GLN A 288 -8.51 12.67 -14.87
C GLN A 288 -9.95 12.45 -14.41
N LEU A 289 -10.90 12.21 -15.32
CA LEU A 289 -12.27 11.84 -14.99
C LEU A 289 -12.33 10.48 -14.30
N HIS A 290 -11.47 9.54 -14.70
CA HIS A 290 -11.37 8.22 -14.08
C HIS A 290 -10.80 8.33 -12.67
N LEU A 291 -9.70 9.05 -12.45
CA LEU A 291 -9.13 9.33 -11.13
C LEU A 291 -10.07 10.15 -10.24
N HIS A 292 -10.87 11.07 -10.79
CA HIS A 292 -11.86 11.82 -10.04
C HIS A 292 -13.10 10.98 -9.68
N SER A 293 -13.56 10.10 -10.59
CA SER A 293 -14.66 9.16 -10.32
C SER A 293 -14.24 8.06 -9.34
N VAL A 294 -13.01 7.56 -9.46
CA VAL A 294 -12.37 6.65 -8.50
C VAL A 294 -12.20 7.40 -7.18
N SER A 295 -11.71 8.63 -7.14
CA SER A 295 -11.59 9.41 -5.89
C SER A 295 -12.94 9.69 -5.21
N LEU A 296 -14.01 9.95 -5.96
CA LEU A 296 -15.36 10.15 -5.42
C LEU A 296 -15.96 8.83 -4.90
N LYS A 297 -15.86 7.75 -5.66
CA LYS A 297 -16.28 6.41 -5.24
C LYS A 297 -15.47 5.94 -4.04
N VAL A 298 -14.15 6.08 -4.06
CA VAL A 298 -13.22 5.71 -2.99
C VAL A 298 -13.46 6.53 -1.72
N LYS A 299 -13.80 7.83 -1.82
CA LYS A 299 -14.25 8.61 -0.66
C LYS A 299 -15.56 8.07 -0.06
N GLN A 300 -16.47 7.55 -0.89
CA GLN A 300 -17.72 6.94 -0.47
C GLN A 300 -17.51 5.53 0.14
N TYR A 301 -16.58 4.74 -0.40
CA TYR A 301 -16.25 3.38 0.08
C TYR A 301 -15.29 3.36 1.28
N LEU A 302 -14.39 4.34 1.42
CA LEU A 302 -13.41 4.42 2.52
C LEU A 302 -13.89 5.26 3.71
N GLN A 303 -15.04 5.94 3.62
CA GLN A 303 -15.59 6.74 4.71
C GLN A 303 -15.71 5.95 6.05
N PRO A 304 -16.08 4.65 6.04
CA PRO A 304 -16.07 3.82 7.24
C PRO A 304 -14.66 3.40 7.72
N PHE A 305 -13.70 3.26 6.80
CA PHE A 305 -12.34 2.77 7.10
C PHE A 305 -11.38 3.88 7.57
N LEU A 306 -11.55 5.11 7.07
CA LEU A 306 -10.81 6.31 7.52
C LEU A 306 -11.18 6.73 8.96
N MET A 307 -12.23 6.16 9.54
CA MET A 307 -12.67 6.37 10.93
C MET A 307 -12.02 5.39 11.93
N LEU A 308 -10.99 4.62 11.53
CA LEU A 308 -10.21 3.83 12.49
C LEU A 308 -9.09 4.68 13.13
N LYS A 309 -9.43 5.20 14.32
CA LYS A 309 -8.58 5.88 15.32
C LYS A 309 -8.01 7.25 14.92
N GLY A 310 -8.93 8.21 14.74
CA GLY A 310 -8.66 9.54 15.29
C GLY A 310 -8.47 9.43 16.81
N ARG A 311 -7.23 9.56 17.30
CA ARG A 311 -7.01 9.86 18.71
C ARG A 311 -7.74 11.16 19.02
N GLU A 312 -8.88 11.08 19.69
CA GLU A 312 -9.41 12.21 20.43
C GLU A 312 -8.32 12.65 21.41
N LYS A 313 -7.64 13.74 21.08
CA LYS A 313 -6.92 14.50 22.09
C LYS A 313 -7.99 15.04 23.02
N GLN A 314 -8.22 14.36 24.14
CA GLN A 314 -8.88 14.95 25.30
C GLN A 314 -8.13 16.25 25.60
N LYS A 315 -8.75 17.39 25.28
CA LYS A 315 -8.34 18.68 25.80
C LYS A 315 -8.51 18.58 27.32
N LYS A 316 -7.39 18.53 28.06
CA LYS A 316 -7.41 18.84 29.49
C LYS A 316 -8.03 20.24 29.64
N PRO A 317 -9.09 20.42 30.44
CA PRO A 317 -9.56 21.75 30.77
C PRO A 317 -8.46 22.47 31.55
N MET A 318 -8.13 23.66 31.06
CA MET A 318 -7.32 24.67 31.74
C MET A 318 -8.14 25.09 32.97
N LEU A 319 -7.63 24.78 34.17
CA LEU A 319 -8.13 25.36 35.40
C LEU A 319 -7.70 26.82 35.41
N ASP A 320 -8.65 27.70 35.14
CA ASP A 320 -8.54 29.13 35.48
C ASP A 320 -9.29 29.36 36.80
N LEU A 321 -8.53 29.89 37.77
CA LEU A 321 -8.88 30.45 39.08
C LEU A 321 -9.31 29.49 40.20
#